data_AF-A0A445B635-F1
#
_entry.id   AF-A0A445B635-F1
#
_cell.length_a   1.000
_cell.length_b   1.000
_cell.length_c   1.000
_cell.angle_alpha   90.00
_cell.angle_beta   90.00
_cell.angle_gamma   90.00
#
_symmetry.space_group_name_H-M   'P 1'
#
loop_
_entity.id
_entity.type
_entity.pdbx_description
1 polymer ?
#
loop_
_entity_poly.entity_id
_entity_poly.type
_entity_poly.pdbx_seq_one_letter_code
_entity_poly.pdbx_strand_id
1 'polypeptide(L)' 'MFGETEYEPIHQYPSIGIGEQLEALEKAVKTGKIRYVGLSNETPYGMMKFIQVAEN' A
#
# COMPACT_ATOMS: atom_id res chain seq x y z
N MET A 1 12.34 -5.36 -5.09
CA MET A 1 11.53 -4.91 -6.24
C MET A 1 10.84 -6.11 -6.91
N PHE A 2 10.04 -5.94 -7.97
CA PHE A 2 9.18 -7.01 -8.53
C PHE A 2 9.97 -8.30 -8.83
N GLY A 3 9.59 -9.41 -8.19
CA GLY A 3 10.26 -10.71 -8.32
C GLY A 3 11.38 -10.99 -7.31
N GLU A 4 11.76 -10.01 -6.48
CA GLU A 4 12.71 -10.24 -5.39
C GLU A 4 12.02 -10.87 -4.17
N THR A 5 12.66 -11.88 -3.59
CA THR A 5 12.19 -12.60 -2.40
C THR A 5 12.80 -12.07 -1.10
N GLU A 6 13.89 -11.32 -1.20
CA GLU A 6 14.65 -10.81 -0.06
C GLU A 6 14.59 -9.28 0.00
N TYR A 7 14.64 -8.75 1.21
CA TYR A 7 14.66 -7.31 1.45
C TYR A 7 16.09 -6.81 1.61
N GLU A 8 16.50 -5.93 0.70
CA GLU A 8 17.82 -5.28 0.69
C GLU A 8 17.65 -3.79 1.02
N PRO A 9 18.10 -3.31 2.20
CA PRO A 9 17.92 -1.90 2.60
C PRO A 9 18.53 -0.89 1.63
N ILE A 10 19.58 -1.28 0.90
CA ILE A 10 20.24 -0.44 -0.10
C ILE A 10 19.36 -0.16 -1.32
N HIS A 11 18.35 -0.99 -1.57
CA HIS A 11 17.38 -0.82 -2.65
C HIS A 11 16.11 -0.10 -2.18
N GLN A 12 16.14 0.52 -0.99
CA GLN A 12 14.99 1.27 -0.48
C GLN A 12 14.85 2.60 -1.22
N TYR A 13 13.68 2.84 -1.78
CA TYR A 13 13.31 4.10 -2.42
C TYR A 13 12.52 4.97 -1.43
N PRO A 14 12.57 6.31 -1.58
CA PRO A 14 11.63 7.19 -0.91
C PRO A 14 10.19 6.76 -1.24
N SER A 15 9.38 6.49 -0.21
CA SER A 15 8.01 6.03 -0.35
C SER A 15 7.04 6.91 0.44
N ILE A 16 5.83 7.06 -0.06
CA ILE A 16 4.73 7.71 0.65
C ILE A 16 4.24 6.81 1.78
N GLY A 17 3.83 7.38 2.91
CA GLY A 17 3.29 6.60 4.04
C GLY A 17 1.97 5.92 3.69
N ILE A 18 1.71 4.73 4.26
CA ILE A 18 0.50 3.94 3.98
C ILE A 18 -0.78 4.75 4.18
N GLY A 19 -0.88 5.51 5.28
CA GLY A 19 -2.08 6.32 5.58
C GLY A 19 -2.36 7.37 4.52
N GLU A 20 -1.33 8.09 4.07
CA GLU A 20 -1.45 9.09 3.01
C GLU A 20 -1.86 8.47 1.67
N GLN A 21 -1.29 7.30 1.33
CA GLN A 21 -1.70 6.55 0.14
C GLN A 21 -3.19 6.18 0.22
N LEU A 22 -3.64 5.66 1.37
CA LEU A 22 -5.03 5.24 1.58
C LEU A 22 -6.00 6.42 1.55
N GLU A 23 -5.66 7.58 2.13
CA GLU A 23 -6.49 8.80 2.05
C GLU A 23 -6.70 9.26 0.59
N ALA A 24 -5.63 9.22 -0.22
CA ALA A 24 -5.72 9.60 -1.62
C ALA A 24 -6.62 8.63 -2.41
N LEU A 25 -6.48 7.32 -2.14
CA LEU A 25 -7.30 6.28 -2.76
C LEU A 25 -8.77 6.38 -2.32
N GLU A 26 -9.03 6.71 -1.04
CA GLU A 26 -10.37 6.89 -0.52
C GLU A 26 -11.10 8.04 -1.23
N LYS A 27 -10.42 9.16 -1.50
CA LYS A 27 -10.97 10.27 -2.30
C LYS A 27 -11.35 9.83 -3.72
N ALA A 28 -10.52 8.99 -4.35
CA ALA A 28 -10.82 8.45 -5.68
C ALA A 28 -12.01 7.48 -5.67
N VAL A 29 -12.18 6.69 -4.61
CA VAL A 29 -13.37 5.84 -4.41
C VAL A 29 -14.62 6.69 -4.18
N LYS A 30 -14.57 7.69 -3.28
CA LYS A 30 -15.69 8.59 -2.97
C LYS A 30 -16.18 9.38 -4.19
N THR A 31 -15.29 9.73 -5.10
CA THR A 31 -15.64 10.40 -6.37
C THR A 31 -16.11 9.45 -7.48
N GLY A 32 -16.21 8.15 -7.19
CA GLY A 32 -16.70 7.14 -8.13
C GLY A 32 -15.71 6.74 -9.21
N LYS A 33 -14.44 7.16 -9.13
CA LYS A 33 -13.40 6.80 -10.10
C LYS A 33 -12.90 5.37 -9.92
N ILE A 34 -12.92 4.87 -8.68
CA ILE A 34 -12.43 3.54 -8.29
C ILE A 34 -13.55 2.79 -7.59
N ARG A 35 -13.71 1.49 -7.91
CA ARG A 35 -14.64 0.59 -7.19
C ARG A 35 -13.97 -0.20 -6.09
N TYR A 36 -12.75 -0.68 -6.33
CA TYR A 36 -11.99 -1.52 -5.40
C TYR A 36 -10.51 -1.17 -5.47
N VAL A 37 -9.83 -1.31 -4.34
CA VAL A 37 -8.37 -1.17 -4.20
C VAL A 37 -7.80 -2.55 -3.87
N GLY A 38 -6.69 -2.91 -4.51
CA GLY A 38 -5.97 -4.15 -4.25
C GLY A 38 -4.49 -3.88 -4.05
N LEU A 39 -3.82 -4.79 -3.33
CA LEU A 39 -2.38 -4.76 -3.12
C LEU A 39 -1.71 -5.84 -3.99
N SER A 40 -0.49 -5.58 -4.42
CA SER A 40 0.31 -6.52 -5.20
C SER A 40 1.76 -6.49 -4.73
N ASN A 41 2.45 -7.64 -4.77
CA ASN A 41 3.84 -7.78 -4.32
C ASN A 41 4.08 -7.42 -2.85
N GLU A 42 3.03 -7.51 -2.02
CA GLU A 42 3.15 -7.32 -0.59
C GLU A 42 3.43 -8.63 0.14
N THR A 43 4.20 -8.52 1.22
CA THR A 43 4.37 -9.63 2.17
C THR A 43 3.13 -9.75 3.05
N PRO A 44 2.88 -10.90 3.70
CA PRO A 44 1.80 -11.02 4.67
C PRO A 44 1.86 -9.95 5.76
N TYR A 45 3.06 -9.59 6.24
CA TYR A 45 3.23 -8.50 7.19
C TYR A 45 2.81 -7.14 6.61
N GLY A 46 3.29 -6.81 5.40
CA GLY A 46 2.94 -5.56 4.71
C GLY A 46 1.43 -5.44 4.52
N MET A 47 0.78 -6.49 4.02
CA MET A 47 -0.69 -6.56 3.88
C MET A 47 -1.41 -6.28 5.21
N MET A 48 -0.97 -6.90 6.31
CA MET A 48 -1.58 -6.68 7.63
C MET A 48 -1.36 -5.24 8.13
N LYS A 49 -0.23 -4.60 7.78
CA LYS A 49 -0.01 -3.18 8.07
C LYS A 49 -0.97 -2.27 7.30
N PHE A 50 -1.24 -2.57 6.03
CA PHE A 50 -2.26 -1.84 5.25
C PHE A 50 -3.65 -1.95 5.88
N ILE A 51 -4.07 -3.17 6.28
CA ILE A 51 -5.36 -3.39 6.95
C ILE A 51 -5.41 -2.62 8.27
N GLN A 52 -4.38 -2.75 9.11
CA GLN A 52 -4.31 -2.04 10.40
C GLN A 52 -4.46 -0.52 10.23
N VAL A 53 -3.82 0.07 9.21
CA VAL A 53 -3.91 1.52 8.97
C VAL A 53 -5.26 1.92 8.36
N ALA A 54 -5.89 1.05 7.57
CA ALA A 54 -7.21 1.29 7.00
C ALA A 54 -8.35 1.22 8.02
N GLU A 55 -8.14 0.52 9.14
CA GLU A 55 -9.13 0.35 10.23
C GLU A 55 -9.01 1.40 11.34
N ASN A 56 -7.90 2.16 11.40
CA ASN A 56 -7.67 3.24 12.36
C ASN A 56 -8.27 4.57 11.88
#